data_AF-A0A957CLP3-F1
#
_entry.id   AF-A0A957CLP3-F1
#
_cell.length_a   1.000
_cell.length_b   1.000
_cell.length_c   1.000
_cell.angle_alpha   90.00
_cell.angle_beta   90.00
_cell.angle_gamma   90.00
#
_symmetry.space_group_name_H-M   'P 1'
#
loop_
_entity.id
_entity.type
_entity.pdbx_description
1 polymer ?
#
loop_
_entity_poly.entity_id
_entity_poly.type
_entity_poly.pdbx_seq_one_letter_code
_entity_poly.pdbx_strand_id
1 'polypeptide(L)'
;MNEDDRDLIQRAQAGETAAFAQLVNRHGQMVYNLALRTLNNPQEAEDIAQETFVRAWQALPRFRGDARFATWLYRITTNLCFNRLPRLKVELNALDVDTAVTLPDQQ
;
A
#
# COMPACT_ATOMS: atom_id res chain seq x y z
N MET A 1 -8.38 11.85 -19.43
CA MET A 1 -6.95 12.08 -19.09
C MET A 1 -6.61 11.13 -17.96
N ASN A 2 -5.73 10.16 -18.17
CA ASN A 2 -5.13 9.43 -17.04
C ASN A 2 -4.02 10.33 -16.50
N GLU A 3 -4.27 11.00 -15.37
CA GLU A 3 -3.21 11.69 -14.62
C GLU A 3 -2.17 10.65 -14.16
N ASP A 4 -0.88 10.97 -14.21
CA ASP A 4 0.17 10.06 -13.71
C ASP A 4 0.09 9.99 -12.18
N ASP A 5 0.47 8.84 -11.60
CA ASP A 5 0.51 8.70 -10.14
C ASP A 5 1.38 9.78 -9.49
N ARG A 6 2.46 10.24 -10.16
CA ARG A 6 3.29 11.33 -9.62
C ARG A 6 2.53 12.64 -9.42
N ASP A 7 1.66 13.02 -10.36
CA ASP A 7 0.88 14.26 -10.24
C ASP A 7 -0.11 14.17 -9.09
N LEU A 8 -0.83 13.04 -9.02
CA LEU A 8 -1.77 12.76 -7.93
C LEU A 8 -1.07 12.75 -6.57
N ILE A 9 0.14 12.20 -6.48
CA ILE A 9 0.94 12.19 -5.24
C ILE A 9 1.32 13.61 -4.84
N GLN A 10 1.81 14.44 -5.75
CA GLN A 10 2.21 15.82 -5.44
C GLN A 10 1.02 16.65 -4.92
N ARG A 11 -0.14 16.52 -5.57
CA ARG A 11 -1.37 17.20 -5.14
C ARG A 11 -1.88 16.68 -3.80
N ALA A 12 -1.86 15.37 -3.60
CA ALA A 12 -2.22 14.75 -2.33
C ALA A 12 -1.26 15.15 -1.20
N GLN A 13 0.04 15.31 -1.48
CA GLN A 13 1.03 15.85 -0.53
C GLN A 13 0.74 17.31 -0.14
N ALA A 14 0.16 18.09 -1.04
CA ALA A 14 -0.33 19.44 -0.76
C ALA A 14 -1.67 19.48 0.01
N GLY A 15 -2.24 18.31 0.36
CA GLY A 15 -3.48 18.20 1.12
C GLY A 15 -4.73 18.02 0.26
N GLU A 16 -4.60 17.84 -1.06
CA GLU A 16 -5.75 17.63 -1.94
C GLU A 16 -6.32 16.21 -1.78
N THR A 17 -7.40 16.09 -1.02
CA THR A 17 -8.07 14.81 -0.73
C THR A 17 -8.63 14.12 -1.98
N ALA A 18 -9.06 14.89 -2.98
CA ALA A 18 -9.56 14.35 -4.25
C ALA A 18 -8.46 13.61 -5.03
N ALA A 19 -7.23 14.15 -5.04
CA ALA A 19 -6.08 13.49 -5.65
C ALA A 19 -5.74 12.18 -4.93
N PHE A 20 -5.80 12.17 -3.60
CA PHE A 20 -5.61 10.94 -2.83
C PHE A 20 -6.71 9.91 -3.08
N ALA A 21 -7.98 10.33 -3.18
CA ALA A 21 -9.07 9.42 -3.49
C ALA A 21 -8.88 8.73 -4.85
N GLN A 22 -8.28 9.40 -5.83
CA GLN A 22 -7.90 8.75 -7.10
C GLN A 22 -6.80 7.70 -6.90
N LEU A 23 -5.79 7.97 -6.07
CA LEU A 23 -4.77 6.98 -5.71
C LEU A 23 -5.38 5.77 -4.99
N VAL A 24 -6.33 5.98 -4.07
CA VAL A 24 -7.06 4.91 -3.39
C VAL A 24 -7.82 4.05 -4.40
N ASN A 25 -8.57 4.67 -5.31
CA ASN A 25 -9.32 3.91 -6.33
C ASN A 25 -8.40 3.08 -7.24
N ARG A 26 -7.24 3.62 -7.64
CA ARG A 26 -6.28 2.92 -8.50
C ARG A 26 -5.61 1.73 -7.83
N HIS A 27 -5.23 1.89 -6.56
CA HIS A 27 -4.42 0.89 -5.85
C HIS A 27 -5.24 0.01 -4.90
N GLY A 28 -6.52 0.32 -4.69
CA GLY A 28 -7.39 -0.35 -3.72
C GLY A 28 -7.51 -1.85 -3.96
N GLN A 29 -7.74 -2.26 -5.21
CA GLN A 29 -7.85 -3.68 -5.54
C GLN A 29 -6.54 -4.45 -5.29
N MET A 30 -5.39 -3.83 -5.58
CA MET A 30 -4.08 -4.43 -5.34
C MET A 30 -3.83 -4.63 -3.84
N VAL A 31 -4.09 -3.59 -3.04
CA VAL A 31 -3.95 -3.63 -1.58
C VAL A 31 -4.89 -4.67 -0.96
N TYR A 32 -6.16 -4.68 -1.36
CA TYR A 32 -7.14 -5.65 -0.87
C TYR A 32 -6.74 -7.09 -1.23
N ASN A 33 -6.37 -7.35 -2.48
CA ASN A 33 -5.96 -8.68 -2.93
C ASN A 33 -4.72 -9.18 -2.19
N LEU A 34 -3.76 -8.29 -1.90
CA LEU A 34 -2.59 -8.61 -1.11
C LEU A 34 -2.96 -8.99 0.33
N ALA A 35 -3.79 -8.18 0.99
CA ALA A 35 -4.26 -8.45 2.34
C ALA A 35 -5.06 -9.77 2.39
N LEU A 36 -5.94 -10.00 1.41
CA LEU A 36 -6.74 -11.21 1.31
C LEU A 36 -5.87 -12.46 1.16
N ARG A 37 -4.87 -12.42 0.28
CA ARG A 37 -3.92 -13.53 0.10
C ARG A 37 -3.09 -13.81 1.35
N THR A 38 -2.79 -12.78 2.13
CA THR A 38 -1.94 -12.90 3.34
C THR A 38 -2.74 -13.39 4.54
N LEU A 39 -3.98 -12.91 4.72
CA LEU A 39 -4.79 -13.17 5.90
C LEU A 39 -5.81 -14.29 5.71
N ASN A 40 -6.14 -14.62 4.46
CA ASN A 40 -7.18 -15.57 4.07
C ASN A 40 -8.53 -15.32 4.78
N ASN A 41 -8.84 -14.06 5.05
CA ASN A 41 -10.06 -13.61 5.69
C ASN A 41 -10.53 -12.30 5.02
N PRO A 42 -11.70 -12.27 4.35
CA PRO A 42 -12.20 -11.09 3.64
C PRO A 42 -12.45 -9.86 4.52
N GLN A 43 -12.96 -10.04 5.74
CA GLN A 43 -13.24 -8.92 6.65
C GLN A 43 -11.95 -8.26 7.12
N GLU A 44 -11.00 -9.09 7.56
CA GLU A 44 -9.67 -8.62 7.97
C GLU A 44 -8.89 -7.99 6.80
N ALA A 45 -9.09 -8.49 5.58
CA ALA A 45 -8.49 -7.89 4.39
C ALA A 45 -9.04 -6.50 4.08
N GLU A 46 -10.35 -6.30 4.26
CA GLU A 46 -11.00 -5.00 4.10
C GLU A 46 -10.50 -4.00 5.16
N ASP A 47 -10.46 -4.40 6.43
CA ASP A 47 -9.94 -3.58 7.52
C ASP A 47 -8.49 -3.15 7.26
N ILE A 48 -7.64 -4.08 6.83
CA ILE A 48 -6.24 -3.80 6.55
C ILE A 48 -6.06 -2.92 5.31
N ALA A 49 -6.91 -3.08 4.29
CA ALA A 49 -6.89 -2.20 3.14
C ALA A 49 -7.23 -0.75 3.53
N GLN A 50 -8.27 -0.56 4.33
CA GLN A 50 -8.64 0.76 4.85
C GLN A 50 -7.52 1.37 5.70
N GLU A 51 -7.00 0.62 6.68
CA GLU A 51 -5.90 1.07 7.54
C GLU A 51 -4.63 1.39 6.73
N THR A 52 -4.35 0.64 5.67
CA THR A 52 -3.23 0.92 4.75
C THR A 52 -3.35 2.34 4.19
N PHE A 53 -4.53 2.71 3.67
CA PHE A 53 -4.71 4.04 3.07
C PHE A 53 -4.74 5.16 4.11
N VAL A 54 -5.25 4.90 5.31
CA VAL A 54 -5.15 5.87 6.43
C VAL A 54 -3.68 6.15 6.76
N ARG A 55 -2.85 5.10 6.90
CA ARG A 55 -1.41 5.27 7.15
C ARG A 55 -0.67 5.87 5.98
N ALA A 56 -1.05 5.49 4.76
CA ALA A 56 -0.49 6.07 3.55
C ALA A 56 -0.75 7.58 3.53
N TRP A 57 -1.98 8.05 3.79
CA TRP A 57 -2.28 9.48 3.87
C TRP A 57 -1.42 10.22 4.90
N GLN A 58 -1.29 9.65 6.10
CA GLN A 58 -0.49 10.25 7.18
C GLN A 58 1.02 10.30 6.87
N ALA A 59 1.52 9.31 6.13
CA ALA A 59 2.93 9.19 5.78
C ALA A 59 3.27 9.86 4.43
N LEU A 60 2.27 10.15 3.59
CA LEU A 60 2.42 10.69 2.24
C LEU A 60 3.27 11.97 2.18
N PRO A 61 3.17 12.94 3.11
CA PRO A 61 4.01 14.13 3.09
C PRO A 61 5.51 13.83 3.21
N ARG A 62 5.89 12.65 3.72
CA ARG A 62 7.28 12.20 3.87
C ARG A 62 7.73 11.27 2.73
N PHE A 63 6.83 10.90 1.84
CA PHE A 63 7.15 10.02 0.71
C PHE A 63 8.00 10.78 -0.32
N ARG A 64 9.24 10.31 -0.52
CA ARG A 64 10.22 10.98 -1.39
C ARG A 64 10.13 10.58 -2.87
N GLY A 65 9.37 9.52 -3.18
CA GLY A 65 9.29 9.01 -4.56
C GLY A 65 10.47 8.13 -4.99
N ASP A 66 11.34 7.72 -4.06
CA ASP A 66 12.50 6.86 -4.34
C ASP A 66 12.10 5.45 -4.84
N ALA A 67 10.86 5.04 -4.56
CA ALA A 67 10.25 3.81 -5.06
C ALA A 67 8.89 4.11 -5.70
N ARG A 68 8.36 3.18 -6.51
CA ARG A 68 6.98 3.28 -7.03
C ARG A 68 5.99 3.34 -5.86
N PHE A 69 4.94 4.15 -6.01
CA PHE A 69 3.89 4.27 -4.99
C PHE A 69 3.24 2.93 -4.64
N ALA A 70 2.98 2.10 -5.65
CA ALA A 70 2.49 0.73 -5.47
C ALA A 70 3.42 -0.12 -4.57
N THR A 71 4.74 -0.04 -4.76
CA THR A 71 5.73 -0.73 -3.92
C THR A 71 5.70 -0.20 -2.49
N TRP A 72 5.52 1.11 -2.32
CA TRP A 72 5.41 1.72 -1.00
C TRP A 72 4.13 1.28 -0.27
N LEU A 73 2.98 1.24 -0.94
CA LEU A 73 1.73 0.71 -0.40
C LEU A 73 1.86 -0.76 -0.02
N TYR A 74 2.47 -1.57 -0.88
CA TYR A 74 2.72 -3.00 -0.60
C TYR A 74 3.45 -3.19 0.74
N ARG A 75 4.50 -2.39 1.02
CA ARG A 75 5.24 -2.44 2.29
C ARG A 75 4.35 -2.09 3.48
N ILE A 76 3.51 -1.05 3.36
CA ILE A 76 2.57 -0.66 4.42
C ILE A 76 1.57 -1.80 4.70
N THR A 77 0.93 -2.33 3.66
CA THR A 77 -0.06 -3.41 3.78
C THR A 77 0.54 -4.67 4.40
N THR A 78 1.71 -5.08 3.91
CA THR A 78 2.42 -6.26 4.39
C THR A 78 2.76 -6.13 5.88
N ASN A 79 3.28 -4.96 6.30
CA ASN A 79 3.56 -4.69 7.71
C ASN A 79 2.29 -4.74 8.58
N LEU A 80 1.16 -4.26 8.06
CA LEU A 80 -0.12 -4.32 8.76
C LEU A 80 -0.62 -5.76 8.90
N CYS A 81 -0.60 -6.56 7.82
CA CYS A 81 -0.97 -7.96 7.85
C CYS A 81 -0.16 -8.75 8.90
N PHE A 82 1.15 -8.52 8.98
CA PHE A 82 2.01 -9.23 9.94
C PHE A 82 1.85 -8.75 11.38
N ASN A 83 1.49 -7.48 11.60
CA ASN A 83 1.11 -7.06 12.95
C ASN A 83 -0.21 -7.72 13.40
N ARG A 84 -1.10 -8.04 12.45
CA ARG A 84 -2.34 -8.78 12.73
C ARG A 84 -2.12 -10.28 12.97
N LEU A 85 -1.07 -10.86 12.37
CA LEU A 85 -0.65 -12.25 12.55
C LEU A 85 0.70 -12.34 13.26
N PRO A 86 0.74 -12.41 14.61
CA PRO A 86 1.99 -12.46 15.39
C PRO A 86 2.98 -13.54 14.95
N ARG A 87 2.47 -14.65 14.39
CA ARG A 87 3.28 -15.78 13.90
C ARG A 87 4.04 -15.47 12.59
N LEU A 88 3.44 -14.71 11.65
CA LEU A 88 4.11 -14.38 10.38
C LEU A 88 5.20 -13.31 10.54
N LYS A 89 5.10 -12.45 11.57
CA LYS A 89 6.11 -11.42 11.87
C LYS A 89 7.51 -12.00 12.12
N VAL A 90 7.60 -13.23 12.62
CA VAL A 90 8.87 -13.93 12.86
C VAL A 90 9.54 -14.34 11.54
N GLU A 91 8.75 -14.81 10.56
CA GLU A 91 9.26 -15.29 9.27
C GLU A 91 9.78 -14.15 8.39
N LEU A 92 9.15 -12.97 8.43
CA LEU A 92 9.58 -11.85 7.59
C LEU A 92 10.72 -11.03 8.22
N ASN A 93 10.87 -10.97 9.54
CA ASN A 93 12.10 -10.36 10.12
C ASN A 93 13.37 -11.13 9.71
N ALA A 94 13.23 -12.40 9.31
CA ALA A 94 14.31 -13.19 8.71
C ALA A 94 14.50 -12.93 7.20
N LEU A 95 13.52 -12.30 6.55
CA LEU A 95 13.55 -11.91 5.15
C LEU A 95 13.61 -10.39 5.09
N ASP A 96 14.81 -9.82 5.05
CA ASP A 96 15.00 -8.40 4.76
C ASP A 96 14.34 -8.07 3.41
N VAL A 97 13.08 -7.61 3.44
CA VAL A 97 12.28 -7.30 2.24
C VAL A 97 12.73 -5.94 1.71
N ASP A 98 14.01 -5.89 1.35
CA ASP A 98 14.59 -5.00 0.34
C ASP A 98 14.73 -5.76 -0.99
N THR A 99 13.96 -6.83 -1.17
CA THR A 99 13.84 -7.50 -2.47
C THR A 99 12.76 -6.78 -3.24
N ALA A 100 13.16 -6.06 -4.28
CA ALA A 100 12.30 -5.54 -5.31
C ALA A 100 11.32 -6.63 -5.77
N VAL A 101 10.11 -6.62 -5.20
CA VAL A 101 9.02 -7.45 -5.68
C VAL A 101 8.66 -6.89 -7.05
N THR A 102 9.13 -7.56 -8.09
CA THR A 102 8.66 -7.38 -9.46
C THR A 102 7.17 -7.65 -9.47
N LEU A 103 6.38 -6.59 -9.35
CA LEU A 103 4.98 -6.62 -9.72
C LEU A 103 4.94 -7.10 -11.17
N PRO A 104 4.17 -8.15 -11.53
CA PRO A 104 3.85 -8.38 -12.93
C PRO A 104 3.16 -7.10 -13.40
N ASP A 105 3.80 -6.38 -14.32
CA ASP A 105 3.24 -5.20 -14.97
C ASP A 105 1.82 -5.56 -15.40
N GLN A 106 0.83 -5.04 -14.67
CA GLN A 106 -0.55 -5.18 -15.06
C GLN A 106 -0.72 -4.24 -16.25
N GLN A 107 -0.74 -4.84 -17.44
CA GLN A 107 -1.00 -4.20 -18.74
C GLN A 107 -2.22 -3.27 -18.72
#